data_AF-A0A356AZU2-F1
#
_entry.id   AF-A0A356AZU2-F1
#
_cell.length_a   1.000
_cell.length_b   1.000
_cell.length_c   1.000
_cell.angle_alpha   90.00
_cell.angle_beta   90.00
_cell.angle_gamma   90.00
#
_symmetry.space_group_name_H-M   'P 1'
#
loop_
_entity.id
_entity.type
_entity.pdbx_description
1 polymer ?
#
loop_
_entity_poly.entity_id
_entity_poly.type
_entity_poly.pdbx_seq_one_letter_code
_entity_poly.pdbx_strand_id
1 'polypeptide(L)'
;ELMHDLETEGMSFLKNMEDKTMYNRIMDRGGKLFYNAPCMIVVPIDPTQYGPALIDCGILCENIVLAASSLGIANIMCGFTGLAFASELRSEEFSKRLKFPKGYAFGCSVLLGYANTTRSPHEPDQDKIIVIE
;
A
#
# COMPACT_ATOMS: atom_id res chain seq x y z
N GLU A 1 8.99 3.63 14.76
CA GLU A 1 9.19 2.20 15.08
C GLU A 1 8.32 1.31 14.20
N LEU A 2 6.98 1.29 14.33
CA LEU A 2 6.12 0.36 13.57
C LEU A 2 6.23 0.43 12.03
N MET A 3 6.24 1.63 11.43
CA MET A 3 6.42 1.74 9.96
C MET A 3 7.76 1.17 9.49
N HIS A 4 8.83 1.33 10.29
CA HIS A 4 10.13 0.80 9.96
C HIS A 4 10.15 -0.73 10.04
N ASP A 5 9.47 -1.31 11.04
CA ASP A 5 9.37 -2.76 11.18
C ASP A 5 8.58 -3.39 10.02
N LEU A 6 7.48 -2.75 9.60
CA LEU A 6 6.70 -3.16 8.43
C LEU A 6 7.53 -3.08 7.14
N GLU A 7 8.27 -1.99 6.94
CA GLU A 7 9.17 -1.84 5.77
C GLU A 7 10.25 -2.91 5.77
N THR A 8 10.87 -3.16 6.92
CA THR A 8 11.95 -4.15 7.07
C THR A 8 11.45 -5.55 6.78
N GLU A 9 10.27 -5.92 7.29
CA GLU A 9 9.65 -7.21 6.99
C GLU A 9 9.34 -7.35 5.50
N GLY A 10 8.67 -6.36 4.90
CA GLY A 10 8.32 -6.39 3.49
C GLY A 10 9.56 -6.50 2.59
N MET A 11 10.64 -5.78 2.92
CA MET A 11 11.92 -5.89 2.22
C MET A 11 12.59 -7.25 2.43
N SER A 12 12.54 -7.81 3.65
CA SER A 12 13.06 -9.16 3.95
C SER A 12 12.32 -10.22 3.13
N PHE A 13 11.00 -10.13 3.05
CA PHE A 13 10.17 -11.02 2.24
C PHE A 13 10.63 -11.00 0.77
N LEU A 14 10.69 -9.82 0.15
CA LEU A 14 11.15 -9.67 -1.24
C LEU A 14 12.57 -10.17 -1.45
N LYS A 15 13.47 -9.89 -0.50
CA LYS A 15 14.86 -10.34 -0.55
C LYS A 15 14.96 -11.87 -0.52
N ASN A 16 13.98 -12.60 0.01
CA ASN A 16 14.01 -14.05 0.13
C ASN A 16 13.21 -14.78 -0.96
N MET A 17 12.42 -14.07 -1.78
CA MET A 17 11.73 -14.68 -2.93
C MET A 17 12.71 -15.22 -3.97
N GLU A 18 12.34 -16.28 -4.68
CA GLU A 18 13.15 -16.81 -5.80
C GLU A 18 13.30 -15.77 -6.91
N ASP A 19 12.19 -15.15 -7.33
CA ASP A 19 12.20 -14.02 -8.26
C ASP A 19 12.61 -12.72 -7.55
N LYS A 20 13.77 -12.18 -7.95
CA LYS A 20 14.34 -10.93 -7.42
C LYS A 20 13.89 -9.67 -8.16
N THR A 21 13.04 -9.76 -9.18
CA THR A 21 12.69 -8.62 -10.04
C THR A 21 12.16 -7.44 -9.25
N MET A 22 11.23 -7.67 -8.31
CA MET A 22 10.68 -6.61 -7.47
C MET A 22 11.68 -6.08 -6.45
N TYR A 23 12.46 -6.97 -5.81
CA TYR A 23 13.50 -6.59 -4.87
C TYR A 23 14.52 -5.64 -5.53
N ASN A 24 15.07 -6.04 -6.68
CA ASN A 24 16.04 -5.24 -7.43
C ASN A 24 15.46 -3.88 -7.84
N ARG A 25 14.21 -3.86 -8.33
CA ARG A 25 13.52 -2.61 -8.69
C ARG A 25 13.39 -1.63 -7.52
N ILE A 26 13.20 -2.11 -6.30
CA ILE A 26 13.15 -1.24 -5.11
C ILE A 26 14.55 -0.76 -4.73
N MET A 27 15.55 -1.65 -4.80
CA MET A 27 16.95 -1.29 -4.54
C MET A 27 17.44 -0.20 -5.51
N ASP A 28 17.13 -0.30 -6.80
CA ASP A 28 17.46 0.69 -7.83
C ASP A 28 16.79 2.06 -7.57
N ARG A 29 15.71 2.09 -6.80
CA ARG A 29 14.96 3.29 -6.42
C ARG A 29 15.35 3.84 -5.04
N GLY A 30 16.48 3.40 -4.49
CA GLY A 30 16.99 3.87 -3.20
C GLY A 30 16.68 2.94 -2.02
N GLY A 31 16.15 1.73 -2.27
CA GLY A 31 16.04 0.67 -1.26
C GLY A 31 15.02 0.92 -0.15
N LYS A 32 14.04 1.80 -0.40
CA LYS A 32 12.97 2.14 0.55
C LYS A 32 11.63 1.70 0.01
N LEU A 33 10.99 0.74 0.67
CA LEU A 33 9.67 0.23 0.28
C LEU A 33 8.60 1.31 0.43
N PHE A 34 8.75 2.18 1.43
CA PHE A 34 7.80 3.25 1.75
C PHE A 34 8.33 4.65 1.41
N TYR A 35 9.43 4.75 0.65
CA TYR A 35 9.97 6.02 0.14
C TYR A 35 10.18 7.11 1.21
N ASN A 36 10.50 6.71 2.45
CA ASN A 36 10.63 7.59 3.62
C ASN A 36 9.36 8.39 3.96
N ALA A 37 8.16 7.91 3.61
CA ALA A 37 6.92 8.53 4.02
C ALA A 37 6.84 8.63 5.56
N PRO A 38 6.50 9.81 6.13
CA PRO A 38 6.45 10.00 7.59
C PRO A 38 5.26 9.29 8.25
N CYS A 39 4.18 9.03 7.49
CA CYS A 39 3.02 8.30 7.98
C CYS A 39 2.29 7.57 6.85
N MET A 40 1.33 6.72 7.22
CA MET A 40 0.44 6.05 6.29
C MET A 40 -0.91 5.76 6.95
N ILE A 41 -1.95 5.57 6.12
CA ILE A 41 -3.21 4.98 6.54
C ILE A 41 -3.23 3.53 6.05
N VAL A 42 -3.40 2.58 6.97
CA VAL A 42 -3.60 1.16 6.65
C VAL A 42 -5.10 0.85 6.71
N VAL A 43 -5.61 0.19 5.67
CA VAL A 43 -7.03 -0.13 5.51
C VAL A 43 -7.20 -1.65 5.63
N PRO A 44 -7.50 -2.17 6.84
CA PRO A 44 -7.87 -3.56 7.01
C PRO A 44 -9.28 -3.81 6.46
N ILE A 45 -9.53 -5.02 5.99
CA ILE A 45 -10.81 -5.45 5.41
C ILE A 45 -11.29 -6.74 6.07
N ASP A 46 -12.60 -6.98 6.02
CA ASP A 46 -13.18 -8.28 6.34
C ASP A 46 -13.05 -9.22 5.14
N PRO A 47 -12.17 -10.25 5.19
CA PRO A 47 -11.96 -11.14 4.07
C PRO A 47 -13.16 -12.05 3.79
N THR A 48 -14.09 -12.21 4.74
CA THR A 48 -15.30 -13.04 4.56
C THR A 48 -16.30 -12.42 3.59
N GLN A 49 -16.12 -11.13 3.28
CA GLN A 49 -16.92 -10.38 2.31
C GLN A 49 -16.32 -10.43 0.89
N TYR A 50 -15.17 -11.08 0.69
CA TYR A 50 -14.53 -11.31 -0.61
C TYR A 50 -14.41 -10.05 -1.50
N GLY A 51 -14.83 -10.13 -2.76
CA GLY A 51 -14.72 -9.08 -3.78
C GLY A 51 -15.33 -7.72 -3.37
N PRO A 52 -16.55 -7.68 -2.82
CA PRO A 52 -17.13 -6.43 -2.29
C PRO A 52 -16.21 -5.65 -1.35
N ALA A 53 -15.58 -6.32 -0.37
CA ALA A 53 -14.65 -5.64 0.53
C ALA A 53 -13.39 -5.11 -0.16
N LEU A 54 -12.94 -5.75 -1.24
CA LEU A 54 -11.82 -5.24 -2.06
C LEU A 54 -12.23 -3.98 -2.83
N ILE A 55 -13.45 -3.94 -3.37
CA ILE A 55 -14.00 -2.76 -4.06
C ILE A 55 -14.14 -1.59 -3.07
N ASP A 56 -14.74 -1.83 -1.91
CA ASP A 56 -14.91 -0.82 -0.86
C ASP A 56 -13.56 -0.27 -0.38
N CYS A 57 -12.57 -1.15 -0.23
CA CYS A 57 -11.19 -0.77 0.10
C CYS A 57 -10.58 0.15 -0.96
N GLY A 58 -10.76 -0.18 -2.25
CA GLY A 58 -10.30 0.66 -3.36
C GLY A 58 -10.96 2.04 -3.37
N ILE A 59 -12.28 2.09 -3.19
CA ILE A 59 -13.05 3.34 -3.10
C ILE A 59 -12.54 4.21 -1.93
N LEU A 60 -12.37 3.60 -0.76
CA LEU A 60 -11.86 4.32 0.42
C LEU A 60 -10.43 4.82 0.21
N CYS A 61 -9.55 4.02 -0.38
CA CYS A 61 -8.17 4.42 -0.66
C CYS A 61 -8.11 5.59 -1.65
N GLU A 62 -8.89 5.57 -2.73
CA GLU A 62 -8.95 6.68 -3.69
C GLU A 62 -9.50 7.96 -3.04
N ASN A 63 -10.51 7.84 -2.16
CA ASN A 63 -10.98 8.98 -1.38
C ASN A 63 -9.88 9.59 -0.50
N ILE A 64 -9.03 8.78 0.13
CA ILE A 64 -7.85 9.25 0.87
C ILE A 64 -6.87 9.97 -0.06
N VAL A 65 -6.57 9.38 -1.23
CA VAL A 65 -5.65 9.94 -2.23
C VAL A 65 -6.12 11.32 -2.71
N LEU A 66 -7.40 11.45 -3.06
CA LEU A 66 -7.98 12.71 -3.53
C LEU A 66 -8.02 13.76 -2.41
N ALA A 67 -8.39 13.37 -1.18
CA ALA A 67 -8.40 14.26 -0.03
C ALA A 67 -6.99 14.74 0.36
N ALA A 68 -5.99 13.86 0.36
CA ALA A 68 -4.60 14.24 0.60
C ALA A 68 -4.12 15.22 -0.48
N SER A 69 -4.41 14.94 -1.75
CA SER A 69 -4.01 15.78 -2.87
C SER A 69 -4.64 17.18 -2.81
N SER A 70 -5.93 17.28 -2.44
CA SER A 70 -6.62 18.57 -2.29
C SER A 70 -6.05 19.42 -1.14
N LEU A 71 -5.38 18.78 -0.18
CA LEU A 71 -4.68 19.42 0.93
C LEU A 71 -3.19 19.67 0.67
N GLY A 72 -2.69 19.37 -0.54
CA GLY A 72 -1.26 19.51 -0.87
C GLY A 72 -0.36 18.46 -0.23
N ILE A 73 -0.93 17.33 0.23
CA ILE A 73 -0.20 16.20 0.79
C ILE A 73 0.07 15.19 -0.34
N ALA A 74 1.35 14.96 -0.61
CA ALA A 74 1.78 13.93 -1.54
C ALA A 74 1.48 12.54 -0.96
N ASN A 75 1.10 11.62 -1.84
CA ASN A 75 0.61 10.32 -1.43
C ASN A 75 0.88 9.23 -2.48
N ILE A 76 0.81 7.97 -2.06
CA ILE A 76 0.89 6.81 -2.95
C ILE A 76 0.15 5.63 -2.31
N MET A 77 -0.75 4.99 -3.06
CA MET A 77 -1.29 3.68 -2.67
C MET A 77 -0.17 2.65 -2.67
N CYS A 78 -0.01 1.93 -1.56
CA CYS A 78 1.07 0.98 -1.35
C CYS A 78 0.51 -0.40 -0.96
N GLY A 79 0.35 -1.26 -1.96
CA GLY A 79 0.03 -2.68 -1.74
C GLY A 79 1.19 -3.47 -1.12
N PHE A 80 2.44 -3.00 -1.29
CA PHE A 80 3.62 -3.68 -0.74
C PHE A 80 3.69 -3.67 0.79
N THR A 81 2.92 -2.83 1.46
CA THR A 81 2.71 -2.93 2.91
C THR A 81 2.17 -4.31 3.31
N GLY A 82 1.38 -4.95 2.43
CA GLY A 82 0.86 -6.30 2.63
C GLY A 82 1.94 -7.39 2.72
N LEU A 83 3.14 -7.15 2.20
CA LEU A 83 4.25 -8.12 2.24
C LEU A 83 4.73 -8.37 3.67
N ALA A 84 4.54 -7.41 4.58
CA ALA A 84 4.82 -7.60 6.00
C ALA A 84 3.90 -8.63 6.68
N PHE A 85 2.77 -8.96 6.05
CA PHE A 85 1.76 -9.92 6.54
C PHE A 85 1.83 -11.27 5.81
N ALA A 86 2.82 -11.47 4.93
CA ALA A 86 2.89 -12.67 4.12
C ALA A 86 3.28 -13.94 4.91
N SER A 87 3.91 -13.79 6.08
CA SER A 87 4.16 -14.91 7.01
C SER A 87 3.15 -14.89 8.17
N GLU A 88 2.69 -16.08 8.59
CA GLU A 88 1.66 -16.21 9.64
C GLU A 88 2.08 -15.55 10.96
N LEU A 89 3.33 -15.79 11.40
CA LEU A 89 3.85 -15.28 12.67
C LEU A 89 3.87 -13.74 12.71
N ARG A 90 4.33 -13.10 11.64
CA ARG A 90 4.46 -11.63 11.57
C ARG A 90 3.13 -10.97 11.27
N SER A 91 2.24 -11.65 10.53
CA SER A 91 0.89 -11.19 10.27
C SER A 91 0.10 -10.98 11.57
N GLU A 92 0.11 -11.94 12.50
CA GLU A 92 -0.58 -11.79 13.79
C GLU A 92 0.01 -10.64 14.62
N GLU A 93 1.35 -10.55 14.70
CA GLU A 93 2.04 -9.48 15.42
C GLU A 93 1.64 -8.10 14.89
N PHE A 94 1.76 -7.89 13.58
CA PHE A 94 1.46 -6.59 12.96
C PHE A 94 -0.02 -6.24 13.01
N SER A 95 -0.90 -7.22 12.83
CA SER A 95 -2.35 -7.02 12.99
C SER A 95 -2.68 -6.56 14.41
N LYS A 96 -2.06 -7.14 15.43
CA LYS A 96 -2.24 -6.72 16.84
C LYS A 96 -1.68 -5.32 17.09
N ARG A 97 -0.50 -5.00 16.57
CA ARG A 97 0.15 -3.69 16.73
C ARG A 97 -0.64 -2.57 16.03
N LEU A 98 -1.24 -2.87 14.87
CA LEU A 98 -2.14 -1.98 14.13
C LEU A 98 -3.59 -2.00 14.66
N LYS A 99 -3.88 -2.85 15.65
CA LYS A 99 -5.21 -3.01 16.27
C LYS A 99 -6.29 -3.37 15.25
N PHE A 100 -5.99 -4.26 14.31
CA PHE A 100 -6.98 -4.79 13.40
C PHE A 100 -8.13 -5.44 14.19
N PRO A 101 -9.40 -5.23 13.76
CA PRO A 101 -10.50 -6.00 14.31
C PRO A 101 -10.27 -7.51 14.15
N LYS A 102 -10.84 -8.31 15.06
CA LYS A 102 -10.70 -9.77 14.98
C LYS A 102 -11.20 -10.28 13.62
N GLY A 103 -10.36 -11.08 12.95
CA GLY A 103 -10.68 -11.69 11.66
C GLY A 103 -10.41 -10.79 10.44
N TYR A 104 -10.01 -9.54 10.63
CA TYR A 104 -9.67 -8.65 9.52
C TYR A 104 -8.27 -8.94 8.99
N ALA A 105 -8.09 -8.72 7.69
CA ALA A 105 -6.83 -8.87 6.99
C ALA A 105 -6.40 -7.54 6.34
N PHE A 106 -5.14 -7.46 5.92
CA PHE A 106 -4.66 -6.29 5.17
C PHE A 106 -5.42 -6.17 3.84
N GLY A 107 -6.02 -5.01 3.58
CA GLY A 107 -6.60 -4.67 2.28
C GLY A 107 -5.61 -3.85 1.44
N CYS A 108 -5.34 -2.62 1.86
CA CYS A 108 -4.40 -1.72 1.20
C CYS A 108 -3.81 -0.72 2.20
N SER A 109 -2.90 0.15 1.73
CA SER A 109 -2.46 1.31 2.49
C SER A 109 -2.21 2.51 1.59
N VAL A 110 -2.22 3.70 2.16
CA VAL A 110 -1.85 4.96 1.48
C VAL A 110 -0.74 5.62 2.29
N LEU A 111 0.44 5.74 1.69
CA LEU A 111 1.54 6.51 2.27
C LEU A 111 1.26 8.00 2.11
N LEU A 112 1.59 8.81 3.12
CA LEU A 112 1.30 10.24 3.17
C LEU A 112 2.54 11.04 3.60
N GLY A 113 2.76 12.19 2.97
CA GLY A 113 3.84 13.10 3.33
C GLY A 113 3.93 14.32 2.42
N TYR A 114 4.95 15.15 2.62
CA TYR A 114 5.27 16.23 1.69
C TYR A 114 6.30 15.74 0.66
N ALA A 115 6.08 16.05 -0.61
CA ALA A 115 6.94 15.58 -1.69
C ALA A 115 8.34 16.23 -1.61
N ASN A 116 9.38 15.40 -1.63
CA ASN A 116 10.76 15.87 -1.84
C ASN A 116 11.04 16.15 -3.33
N THR A 117 10.41 15.37 -4.22
CA THR A 117 10.46 15.55 -5.68
C THR A 117 9.11 15.21 -6.28
N THR A 118 8.80 15.76 -7.45
CA THR A 118 7.53 15.54 -8.16
C THR A 118 7.74 14.73 -9.43
N ARG A 119 6.69 14.00 -9.85
CA ARG A 119 6.64 13.29 -11.12
C ARG A 119 5.27 13.48 -11.75
N SER A 120 5.21 13.53 -13.08
CA SER A 120 3.94 13.52 -13.81
C SER A 120 3.13 12.24 -13.51
N PRO A 121 1.79 12.33 -13.45
CA PRO A 121 0.92 11.17 -13.33
C PRO A 121 0.98 10.28 -14.59
N HIS A 122 0.20 9.20 -14.61
CA HIS A 122 0.02 8.39 -15.81
C HIS A 122 -0.76 9.19 -16.88
N GLU A 123 -0.49 8.92 -18.15
CA GLU A 123 -1.30 9.44 -19.26
C GLU A 123 -2.60 8.61 -19.37
N PRO A 124 -3.80 9.24 -19.32
CA PRO A 124 -5.06 8.52 -19.46
C PRO A 124 -5.20 7.89 -20.86
N ASP A 125 -5.41 6.59 -20.90
CA ASP A 125 -5.64 5.85 -22.15
C ASP A 125 -7.11 5.97 -22.59
N GLN A 126 -7.36 6.80 -23.59
CA GLN A 126 -8.70 7.11 -24.08
C GLN A 126 -9.38 5.90 -24.75
N ASP A 127 -8.61 4.91 -25.25
CA ASP A 127 -9.15 3.72 -25.90
C ASP A 127 -9.90 2.80 -24.92
N LYS A 128 -9.78 3.05 -23.61
CA LYS A 128 -10.53 2.34 -22.56
C LYS A 128 -11.95 2.88 -22.33
N ILE A 129 -12.37 3.95 -23.00
CA ILE A 129 -13.70 4.55 -22.86
C ILE A 129 -14.60 4.04 -23.99
N ILE A 130 -15.69 3.35 -23.65
CA ILE A 130 -16.68 2.84 -24.60
C ILE A 130 -18.03 3.49 -24.27
N VAL A 131 -18.63 4.15 -25.26
CA VAL A 131 -19.96 4.78 -25.15
C VAL A 131 -20.97 3.89 -25.87
N ILE A 132 -22.08 3.58 -25.20
CA ILE A 132 -23.23 2.86 -25.78
C ILE A 132 -24.39 3.87 -25.81
N GLU A 133 -24.92 4.14 -27.00
CA GLU A 133 -26.08 5.02 -27.22
C GLU A 133 -27.42 4.30 -27.02
#